data_AF-A0A5J5G8S8-F1
#
_entry.id   AF-A0A5J5G8S8-F1
#
_cell.length_a   1.000
_cell.length_b   1.000
_cell.length_c   1.000
_cell.angle_alpha   90.00
_cell.angle_beta   90.00
_cell.angle_gamma   90.00
#
_symmetry.space_group_name_H-M   'P 1'
#
loop_
_entity.id
_entity.type
_entity.pdbx_description
1 polymer ?
#
loop_
_entity_poly.entity_id
_entity_poly.type
_entity_poly.pdbx_seq_one_letter_code
_entity_poly.pdbx_strand_id
1 'polypeptide(L)'
;MKTCSGCGQQLPEESVFCNKCGTQMAPTQKEQSFSSGNKRGKTSTVMKKYKFMFAAAGIIIVAAAVVGLIRYNANQSNYRDKIESAQYNVEQGNFDDAYTDIMDLSPKSKDKELFERIQLVKFAELYSPMDYQLYEEANYESILNRLLDGIAYCRNSMDRANELGVGEDLQTVQMQLAAELDEYYGINENEIEQLASMNETVRADTITELAQQAKPRIKDAIQEDLNP
;
A
#
# COMPACT_ATOMS: atom_id res chain seq x y z
N MET A 1 -43.24 -50.15 20.96
CA MET A 1 -41.90 -49.53 20.96
C MET A 1 -41.45 -49.34 19.52
N LYS A 2 -40.74 -48.26 19.20
CA LYS A 2 -40.25 -47.98 17.84
C LYS A 2 -38.73 -47.97 17.78
N THR A 3 -38.16 -48.42 16.67
CA THR A 3 -36.72 -48.49 16.48
C THR A 3 -36.21 -47.25 15.75
N CYS A 4 -35.15 -46.62 16.27
CA CYS A 4 -34.52 -45.49 15.63
C CYS A 4 -33.95 -45.91 14.26
N SER A 5 -34.36 -45.22 13.20
CA SER A 5 -33.87 -45.44 11.84
C SER A 5 -32.39 -45.05 11.64
N GLY A 6 -31.83 -44.21 12.53
CA GLY A 6 -30.45 -43.77 12.45
C GLY A 6 -29.43 -44.70 13.12
N CYS A 7 -29.76 -45.26 14.29
CA CYS A 7 -28.80 -46.06 15.08
C CYS A 7 -29.31 -47.43 15.56
N GLY A 8 -30.56 -47.79 15.22
CA GLY A 8 -31.13 -49.10 15.56
C GLY A 8 -31.57 -49.28 17.02
N GLN A 9 -31.53 -48.23 17.85
CA GLN A 9 -31.96 -48.33 19.24
C GLN A 9 -33.49 -48.36 19.38
N GLN A 10 -34.01 -49.22 20.26
CA GLN A 10 -35.42 -49.28 20.61
C GLN A 10 -35.79 -48.13 21.57
N LEU A 11 -36.85 -47.41 21.23
CA LEU A 11 -37.34 -46.23 21.94
C LEU A 11 -38.84 -46.35 22.23
N PRO A 12 -39.33 -45.66 23.27
CA PRO A 12 -40.76 -45.47 23.50
C PRO A 12 -41.45 -44.86 22.26
N GLU A 13 -42.71 -45.24 22.02
CA GLU A 13 -43.46 -44.78 20.82
C GLU A 13 -43.65 -43.26 20.80
N GLU A 14 -43.71 -42.63 21.97
CA GLU A 14 -43.89 -41.20 22.16
C GLU A 14 -42.60 -40.38 21.96
N SER A 15 -41.44 -41.03 21.82
CA SER A 15 -40.15 -40.33 21.74
C SER A 15 -40.01 -39.58 20.42
N VAL A 16 -39.96 -38.25 20.49
CA VAL A 16 -39.82 -37.36 19.32
C VAL A 16 -38.37 -37.33 18.80
N PHE A 17 -37.39 -37.64 19.64
CA PHE A 17 -35.97 -37.69 19.29
C PHE A 17 -35.29 -38.93 19.89
N CYS A 18 -34.32 -39.50 19.16
CA CYS A 18 -33.46 -40.55 19.71
C CYS A 18 -32.45 -39.94 20.67
N ASN A 19 -32.50 -40.36 21.94
CA ASN A 19 -31.57 -39.87 22.98
C ASN A 19 -30.11 -40.33 22.80
N LYS A 20 -29.83 -41.29 21.91
CA LYS A 20 -28.47 -41.76 21.62
C LYS A 20 -27.81 -41.06 20.43
N CYS A 21 -28.52 -40.83 19.33
CA CYS A 21 -27.93 -40.28 18.11
C CYS A 21 -28.59 -38.98 17.63
N GLY A 22 -29.59 -38.46 18.34
CA GLY A 22 -30.24 -37.18 18.03
C GLY A 22 -31.21 -37.20 16.85
N THR A 23 -31.44 -38.35 16.21
CA THR A 23 -32.34 -38.47 15.05
C THR A 23 -33.81 -38.22 15.43
N GLN A 24 -34.48 -37.31 14.71
CA GLN A 24 -35.89 -36.97 14.92
C GLN A 24 -36.83 -38.08 14.39
N MET A 25 -37.88 -38.40 15.14
CA MET A 25 -38.85 -39.46 14.82
C MET A 25 -40.23 -38.84 14.51
N ALA A 26 -40.86 -39.23 13.41
CA ALA A 26 -42.14 -38.67 12.97
C ALA A 26 -43.32 -39.10 13.89
N PRO A 27 -44.30 -38.20 14.18
CA PRO A 27 -45.49 -38.53 14.97
C PRO A 27 -46.64 -39.10 14.12
N THR A 28 -47.34 -40.11 14.63
CA THR A 28 -48.52 -40.75 14.01
C THR A 28 -49.83 -40.07 14.42
N GLN A 29 -50.65 -39.62 13.46
CA GLN A 29 -51.97 -39.02 13.67
C GLN A 29 -53.10 -40.05 13.48
N LYS A 30 -54.16 -39.99 14.30
CA LYS A 30 -55.47 -40.60 14.03
C LYS A 30 -56.56 -39.50 13.99
N GLU A 31 -57.38 -39.53 12.95
CA GLU A 31 -58.52 -38.64 12.67
C GLU A 31 -59.83 -39.10 13.31
N GLN A 32 -60.77 -38.15 13.51
CA GLN A 32 -62.25 -38.28 13.54
C GLN A 32 -62.83 -36.86 13.78
N SER A 33 -64.02 -36.39 13.37
CA SER A 33 -64.88 -36.49 12.19
C SER A 33 -66.09 -35.53 12.43
N PHE A 34 -66.68 -34.99 11.35
CA PHE A 34 -68.08 -34.49 11.17
C PHE A 34 -68.50 -32.99 11.20
N SER A 35 -69.23 -32.66 10.12
CA SER A 35 -70.31 -31.66 9.88
C SER A 35 -70.02 -30.28 9.26
N SER A 36 -70.38 -30.22 7.96
CA SER A 36 -71.14 -29.20 7.21
C SER A 36 -70.97 -27.70 7.52
N GLY A 37 -70.46 -26.98 6.50
CA GLY A 37 -70.54 -25.53 6.42
C GLY A 37 -69.87 -24.99 5.15
N ASN A 38 -70.61 -24.98 4.05
CA ASN A 38 -70.23 -24.35 2.79
C ASN A 38 -70.07 -22.82 2.97
N LYS A 39 -68.87 -22.28 2.72
CA LYS A 39 -68.64 -21.15 1.81
C LYS A 39 -67.14 -20.92 1.59
N ARG A 40 -66.78 -20.94 0.31
CA ARG A 40 -65.45 -20.72 -0.29
C ARG A 40 -64.89 -19.35 0.09
N GLY A 41 -63.59 -19.29 0.38
CA GLY A 41 -62.87 -18.01 0.48
C GLY A 41 -61.41 -18.09 0.92
N LYS A 42 -60.53 -18.58 0.03
CA LYS A 42 -59.07 -18.32 -0.03
C LYS A 42 -58.20 -18.74 1.18
N THR A 43 -57.71 -19.97 1.12
CA THR A 43 -56.45 -20.37 1.80
C THR A 43 -55.48 -20.94 0.77
N SER A 44 -54.38 -20.23 0.48
CA SER A 44 -53.07 -20.79 0.09
C SER A 44 -52.10 -19.71 -0.44
N THR A 45 -51.71 -18.74 0.41
CA THR A 45 -50.68 -17.75 0.01
C THR A 45 -49.44 -17.74 0.90
N VAL A 46 -49.33 -18.67 1.85
CA VAL A 46 -48.21 -18.70 2.80
C VAL A 46 -47.12 -19.69 2.38
N MET A 47 -47.44 -20.72 1.59
CA MET A 47 -46.45 -21.75 1.20
C MET A 47 -45.58 -21.46 -0.04
N LYS A 48 -45.96 -20.51 -0.90
CA LYS A 48 -45.14 -20.11 -2.06
C LYS A 48 -44.10 -19.03 -1.74
N LYS A 49 -44.26 -18.33 -0.61
CA LYS A 49 -43.41 -17.18 -0.24
C LYS A 49 -42.01 -17.58 0.26
N TYR A 50 -41.86 -18.72 0.95
CA TYR A 50 -40.54 -19.15 1.42
C TYR A 50 -39.67 -19.77 0.32
N LYS A 51 -40.25 -20.50 -0.66
CA LYS A 51 -39.49 -20.98 -1.83
C LYS A 51 -38.97 -19.81 -2.70
N PHE A 52 -39.77 -18.75 -2.84
CA PHE A 52 -39.32 -17.50 -3.46
C PHE A 52 -38.30 -16.74 -2.60
N MET A 53 -38.43 -16.71 -1.27
CA MET A 53 -37.44 -16.10 -0.37
C MET A 53 -36.09 -16.83 -0.39
N PHE A 54 -36.06 -18.17 -0.39
CA PHE A 54 -34.81 -18.93 -0.48
C PHE A 54 -34.17 -18.85 -1.87
N ALA A 55 -34.97 -18.82 -2.95
CA ALA A 55 -34.45 -18.59 -4.30
C ALA A 55 -33.88 -17.17 -4.48
N ALA A 56 -34.58 -16.15 -3.96
CA ALA A 56 -34.09 -14.77 -3.96
C ALA A 56 -32.81 -14.60 -3.11
N ALA A 57 -32.75 -15.22 -1.93
CA ALA A 57 -31.55 -15.21 -1.09
C ALA A 57 -30.36 -15.91 -1.78
N GLY A 58 -30.59 -17.04 -2.45
CA GLY A 58 -29.54 -17.72 -3.23
C GLY A 58 -28.99 -16.86 -4.38
N ILE A 59 -29.87 -16.15 -5.11
CA ILE A 59 -29.46 -15.24 -6.18
C ILE A 59 -28.62 -14.07 -5.62
N ILE A 60 -29.02 -13.51 -4.46
CA ILE A 60 -28.28 -12.41 -3.82
C ILE A 60 -26.88 -12.87 -3.39
N ILE A 61 -26.74 -14.07 -2.82
CA ILE A 61 -25.44 -14.62 -2.42
C ILE A 61 -24.53 -14.84 -3.64
N VAL A 62 -25.06 -15.42 -4.72
CA VAL A 62 -24.31 -15.62 -5.97
C VAL A 62 -23.92 -14.29 -6.60
N ALA A 63 -24.83 -13.31 -6.63
CA ALA A 63 -24.53 -11.97 -7.16
C ALA A 63 -23.46 -11.26 -6.32
N ALA A 64 -23.53 -11.33 -4.99
CA ALA A 64 -22.51 -10.77 -4.10
C ALA A 64 -21.15 -11.46 -4.27
N ALA A 65 -21.14 -12.78 -4.43
CA ALA A 65 -19.91 -13.53 -4.72
C ALA A 65 -19.30 -13.12 -6.07
N VAL A 66 -20.11 -12.97 -7.12
CA VAL A 66 -19.67 -12.51 -8.44
C VAL A 66 -19.12 -11.08 -8.37
N VAL A 67 -19.79 -10.16 -7.69
CA VAL A 67 -19.29 -8.79 -7.47
C VAL A 67 -17.98 -8.80 -6.68
N GLY A 68 -17.88 -9.62 -5.63
CA GLY A 68 -16.65 -9.81 -4.87
C GLY A 68 -15.49 -10.32 -5.73
N LEU A 69 -15.77 -11.26 -6.64
CA LEU A 69 -14.79 -11.85 -7.56
C LEU A 69 -14.35 -10.84 -8.63
N ILE A 70 -15.27 -10.02 -9.16
CA ILE A 70 -14.95 -8.90 -10.07
C ILE A 70 -14.08 -7.87 -9.36
N ARG A 71 -14.45 -7.45 -8.13
CA ARG A 71 -13.67 -6.48 -7.34
C ARG A 71 -12.28 -7.00 -7.00
N TYR A 72 -12.17 -8.27 -6.61
CA TYR A 72 -10.90 -8.92 -6.32
C TYR A 72 -9.99 -8.97 -7.57
N ASN A 73 -10.53 -9.40 -8.72
CA ASN A 73 -9.78 -9.45 -9.97
C ASN A 73 -9.38 -8.06 -10.48
N ALA A 74 -10.26 -7.06 -10.38
CA ALA A 74 -9.95 -5.68 -10.73
C ALA A 74 -8.83 -5.12 -9.84
N ASN A 75 -8.86 -5.38 -8.53
CA ASN A 75 -7.80 -4.98 -7.61
C ASN A 75 -6.47 -5.68 -7.92
N GLN A 76 -6.51 -6.95 -8.32
CA GLN A 76 -5.32 -7.68 -8.75
C GLN A 76 -4.74 -7.15 -10.07
N SER A 77 -5.62 -6.76 -11.02
CA SER A 77 -5.22 -6.10 -12.27
C SER A 77 -4.54 -4.77 -11.97
N ASN A 78 -5.18 -3.89 -11.20
CA ASN A 78 -4.64 -2.57 -10.84
C ASN A 78 -3.26 -2.66 -10.20
N TYR A 79 -3.04 -3.65 -9.32
CA TYR A 79 -1.72 -3.88 -8.74
C TYR A 79 -0.70 -4.25 -9.83
N ARG A 80 -1.00 -5.26 -10.65
CA ARG A 80 -0.07 -5.73 -11.68
C ARG A 80 0.27 -4.60 -12.67
N ASP A 81 -0.75 -3.88 -13.12
CA ASP A 81 -0.59 -2.83 -14.13
C ASP A 81 0.27 -1.67 -13.57
N LYS A 82 0.10 -1.30 -12.29
CA LYS A 82 0.98 -0.35 -11.59
C LYS A 82 2.42 -0.86 -11.44
N ILE A 83 2.61 -2.16 -11.17
CA ILE A 83 3.95 -2.75 -11.07
C ILE A 83 4.65 -2.76 -12.43
N GLU A 84 3.94 -3.10 -13.49
CA GLU A 84 4.48 -3.08 -14.86
C GLU A 84 4.86 -1.64 -15.27
N SER A 85 4.02 -0.66 -14.94
CA SER A 85 4.31 0.78 -15.16
C SER A 85 5.54 1.23 -14.36
N ALA A 86 5.59 0.93 -13.06
CA ALA A 86 6.71 1.31 -12.19
C ALA A 86 8.02 0.68 -12.66
N GLN A 87 8.00 -0.58 -13.09
CA GLN A 87 9.18 -1.24 -13.63
C GLN A 87 9.65 -0.58 -14.93
N TYR A 88 8.73 -0.28 -15.85
CA TYR A 88 9.05 0.45 -17.07
C TYR A 88 9.70 1.81 -16.75
N ASN A 89 9.14 2.56 -15.80
CA ASN A 89 9.67 3.86 -15.40
C ASN A 89 11.08 3.74 -14.80
N VAL A 90 11.35 2.72 -13.96
CA VAL A 90 12.71 2.44 -13.46
C VAL A 90 13.68 2.12 -14.62
N GLU A 91 13.26 1.33 -15.59
CA GLU A 91 14.08 0.99 -16.77
C GLU A 91 14.38 2.21 -17.65
N GLN A 92 13.58 3.28 -17.56
CA GLN A 92 13.82 4.57 -18.22
C GLN A 92 14.56 5.59 -17.33
N GLY A 93 14.86 5.27 -16.07
CA GLY A 93 15.45 6.19 -15.10
C GLY A 93 14.45 7.21 -14.50
N ASN A 94 13.14 7.02 -14.69
CA ASN A 94 12.10 7.93 -14.22
C ASN A 94 11.58 7.52 -12.82
N PHE A 95 12.37 7.80 -11.78
CA PHE A 95 12.05 7.36 -10.41
C PHE A 95 10.88 8.10 -9.76
N ASP A 96 10.59 9.33 -10.17
CA ASP A 96 9.39 10.09 -9.77
C ASP A 96 8.08 9.38 -10.13
N ASP A 97 7.95 9.02 -11.41
CA ASP A 97 6.77 8.33 -11.92
C ASP A 97 6.68 6.92 -11.32
N ALA A 98 7.82 6.22 -11.25
CA ALA A 98 7.88 4.91 -10.63
C ALA A 98 7.43 4.94 -9.15
N TYR A 99 7.85 5.95 -8.39
CA TYR A 99 7.43 6.12 -7.00
C TYR A 99 5.94 6.43 -6.89
N THR A 100 5.43 7.33 -7.74
CA THR A 100 4.01 7.69 -7.79
C THR A 100 3.13 6.46 -8.06
N ASP A 101 3.59 5.55 -8.93
CA ASP A 101 2.87 4.30 -9.22
C ASP A 101 2.72 3.41 -7.97
N ILE A 102 3.75 3.36 -7.12
CA ILE A 102 3.85 2.42 -5.99
C ILE A 102 3.51 2.99 -4.61
N MET A 103 3.46 4.32 -4.43
CA MET A 103 3.41 4.95 -3.09
C MET A 103 2.20 4.53 -2.23
N ASP A 104 1.07 4.21 -2.87
CA ASP A 104 -0.16 3.75 -2.20
C ASP A 104 -0.29 2.22 -2.13
N LEU A 105 0.71 1.48 -2.60
CA LEU A 105 0.67 0.03 -2.68
C LEU A 105 1.45 -0.62 -1.53
N SER A 106 0.96 -1.77 -1.07
CA SER A 106 1.74 -2.66 -0.21
C SER A 106 2.51 -3.67 -1.08
N PRO A 107 3.84 -3.80 -0.94
CA PRO A 107 4.62 -4.69 -1.78
C PRO A 107 4.30 -6.16 -1.50
N LYS A 108 3.97 -6.91 -2.56
CA LYS A 108 3.92 -8.38 -2.50
C LYS A 108 5.34 -8.92 -2.47
N SER A 109 5.51 -10.14 -1.96
CA SER A 109 6.83 -10.74 -1.76
C SER A 109 7.74 -10.73 -3.00
N LYS A 110 7.17 -10.92 -4.19
CA LYS A 110 7.92 -10.96 -5.46
C LYS A 110 8.32 -9.57 -5.98
N ASP A 111 7.67 -8.51 -5.50
CA ASP A 111 7.83 -7.14 -6.02
C ASP A 111 8.57 -6.24 -5.00
N LYS A 112 8.99 -6.79 -3.84
CA LYS A 112 9.71 -6.04 -2.80
C LYS A 112 10.99 -5.39 -3.32
N GLU A 113 11.74 -6.10 -4.15
CA GLU A 113 12.99 -5.60 -4.72
C GLU A 113 12.76 -4.37 -5.62
N LEU A 114 11.69 -4.39 -6.44
CA LEU A 114 11.30 -3.24 -7.25
C LEU A 114 10.96 -2.02 -6.39
N PHE A 115 10.20 -2.22 -5.30
CA PHE A 115 9.90 -1.13 -4.36
C PHE A 115 11.16 -0.56 -3.74
N GLU A 116 12.09 -1.43 -3.33
CA GLU A 116 13.34 -1.01 -2.71
C GLU A 116 14.21 -0.22 -3.69
N ARG A 117 14.33 -0.67 -4.95
CA ARG A 117 14.99 0.09 -6.03
C ARG A 117 14.45 1.50 -6.16
N ILE A 118 13.12 1.61 -6.26
CA ILE A 118 12.43 2.89 -6.46
C ILE A 118 12.63 3.81 -5.25
N GLN A 119 12.39 3.28 -4.04
CA GLN A 119 12.47 4.07 -2.81
C GLN A 119 13.88 4.55 -2.52
N LEU A 120 14.90 3.71 -2.77
CA LEU A 120 16.30 4.05 -2.52
C LEU A 120 16.71 5.26 -3.34
N VAL A 121 16.49 5.24 -4.66
CA VAL A 121 16.85 6.38 -5.52
C VAL A 121 15.95 7.57 -5.21
N LYS A 122 14.64 7.36 -5.05
CA LYS A 122 13.72 8.47 -4.77
C LYS A 122 14.05 9.21 -3.48
N PHE A 123 14.46 8.50 -2.42
CA PHE A 123 14.85 9.13 -1.17
C PHE A 123 16.13 9.96 -1.30
N ALA A 124 17.07 9.57 -2.15
CA ALA A 124 18.24 10.38 -2.46
C ALA A 124 17.82 11.71 -3.14
N GLU A 125 16.92 11.64 -4.12
CA GLU A 125 16.42 12.82 -4.85
C GLU A 125 15.74 13.83 -3.93
N LEU A 126 15.06 13.38 -2.87
CA LEU A 126 14.41 14.27 -1.91
C LEU A 126 15.40 15.19 -1.19
N TYR A 127 16.70 14.88 -1.15
CA TYR A 127 17.69 15.76 -0.53
C TYR A 127 18.03 16.98 -1.38
N SER A 128 17.78 16.94 -2.69
CA SER A 128 17.90 18.13 -3.54
C SER A 128 16.84 19.16 -3.10
N PRO A 129 17.21 20.45 -2.95
CA PRO A 129 16.31 21.52 -2.57
C PRO A 129 15.48 22.05 -3.76
N MET A 130 15.50 21.38 -4.93
CA MET A 130 14.93 21.84 -6.22
C MET A 130 13.48 22.36 -6.17
N ASP A 131 12.71 22.01 -5.15
CA ASP A 131 11.30 22.40 -5.01
C ASP A 131 11.07 23.56 -4.00
N TYR A 132 12.11 23.97 -3.29
CA TYR A 132 12.08 25.13 -2.39
C TYR A 132 12.55 26.35 -3.16
N GLN A 133 11.63 26.97 -3.91
CA GLN A 133 11.71 28.39 -4.29
C GLN A 133 12.36 29.15 -3.15
N LEU A 134 13.59 29.57 -3.36
CA LEU A 134 14.47 30.04 -2.30
C LEU A 134 13.81 31.20 -1.55
N TYR A 135 13.36 30.89 -0.34
CA TYR A 135 12.59 31.77 0.50
C TYR A 135 13.39 33.03 0.85
N GLU A 136 12.68 34.16 0.99
CA GLU A 136 13.21 35.41 1.56
C GLU A 136 13.87 35.19 2.95
N GLU A 137 13.59 34.07 3.62
CA GLU A 137 14.12 33.61 4.91
C GLU A 137 14.78 32.20 4.85
N ALA A 138 15.43 31.83 3.75
CA ALA A 138 16.09 30.53 3.64
C ALA A 138 17.15 30.33 4.76
N ASN A 139 17.05 29.20 5.48
CA ASN A 139 18.09 28.77 6.41
C ASN A 139 19.18 28.01 5.63
N TYR A 140 20.19 28.76 5.18
CA TYR A 140 21.31 28.24 4.40
C TYR A 140 22.07 27.11 5.10
N GLU A 141 22.15 27.12 6.43
CA GLU A 141 22.79 26.02 7.18
C GLU A 141 21.99 24.72 7.06
N SER A 142 20.66 24.81 7.10
CA SER A 142 19.79 23.64 6.94
C SER A 142 19.84 23.07 5.52
N ILE A 143 19.93 23.93 4.50
CA ILE A 143 20.08 23.50 3.11
C ILE A 143 21.43 22.80 2.92
N LEU A 144 22.52 23.39 3.41
CA LEU A 144 23.85 22.77 3.37
C LEU A 144 23.86 21.39 4.06
N ASN A 145 23.32 21.30 5.29
CA ASN A 145 23.23 20.03 6.00
C ASN A 145 22.42 18.99 5.21
N ARG A 146 21.27 19.38 4.62
CA ARG A 146 20.43 18.48 3.84
C ARG A 146 21.19 17.91 2.64
N LEU A 147 21.92 18.75 1.90
CA LEU A 147 22.72 18.31 0.76
C LEU A 147 23.82 17.34 1.19
N LEU A 148 24.55 17.66 2.26
CA LEU A 148 25.58 16.77 2.82
C LEU A 148 25.00 15.43 3.28
N ASP A 149 23.84 15.45 3.94
CA ASP A 149 23.11 14.25 4.35
C ASP A 149 22.69 13.41 3.14
N GLY A 150 22.26 14.05 2.04
CA GLY A 150 21.92 13.37 0.80
C GLY A 150 23.12 12.68 0.15
N ILE A 151 24.28 13.33 0.12
CA ILE A 151 25.52 12.72 -0.37
C ILE A 151 25.95 11.55 0.53
N ALA A 152 25.87 11.74 1.85
CA ALA A 152 26.16 10.66 2.80
C ALA A 152 25.19 9.48 2.61
N TYR A 153 23.90 9.74 2.40
CA TYR A 153 22.90 8.74 2.09
C TYR A 153 23.26 7.96 0.82
N CYS A 154 23.63 8.66 -0.27
CA CYS A 154 24.04 8.02 -1.52
C CYS A 154 25.26 7.12 -1.31
N ARG A 155 26.31 7.61 -0.66
CA ARG A 155 27.54 6.85 -0.38
C ARG A 155 27.26 5.60 0.46
N ASN A 156 26.46 5.74 1.52
CA ASN A 156 26.13 4.63 2.43
C ASN A 156 25.19 3.60 1.78
N SER A 157 24.42 4.01 0.78
CA SER A 157 23.47 3.14 0.07
C SER A 157 24.03 2.55 -1.23
N MET A 158 25.24 2.94 -1.63
CA MET A 158 25.80 2.60 -2.96
C MET A 158 25.98 1.10 -3.16
N ASP A 159 26.48 0.37 -2.16
CA ASP A 159 26.61 -1.09 -2.26
C ASP A 159 25.25 -1.76 -2.49
N ARG A 160 24.24 -1.33 -1.74
CA ARG A 160 22.87 -1.85 -1.89
C ARG A 160 22.27 -1.46 -3.25
N ALA A 161 22.51 -0.24 -3.71
CA ALA A 161 22.06 0.22 -5.03
C ALA A 161 22.69 -0.59 -6.16
N ASN A 162 23.97 -0.94 -6.05
CA ASN A 162 24.66 -1.82 -7.00
C ASN A 162 24.06 -3.24 -7.01
N GLU A 163 23.79 -3.82 -5.83
CA GLU A 163 23.10 -5.12 -5.74
C GLU A 163 21.71 -5.10 -6.39
N LEU A 164 21.01 -3.96 -6.26
CA LEU A 164 19.68 -3.73 -6.80
C LEU A 164 19.69 -3.26 -8.27
N GLY A 165 20.86 -3.10 -8.89
CA GLY A 165 21.00 -2.66 -10.29
C GLY A 165 20.54 -1.22 -10.56
N VAL A 166 20.64 -0.33 -9.57
CA VAL A 166 20.33 1.12 -9.66
C VAL A 166 21.50 1.99 -9.16
N GLY A 167 22.73 1.45 -9.20
CA GLY A 167 23.93 2.15 -8.74
C GLY A 167 24.27 3.37 -9.59
N GLU A 168 24.14 3.27 -10.91
CA GLU A 168 24.36 4.40 -11.83
C GLU A 168 23.33 5.53 -11.62
N ASP A 169 22.07 5.16 -11.36
CA ASP A 169 21.01 6.12 -11.04
C ASP A 169 21.32 6.87 -9.73
N LEU A 170 21.68 6.14 -8.67
CA LEU A 170 22.05 6.75 -7.39
C LEU A 170 23.30 7.62 -7.51
N GLN A 171 24.31 7.18 -8.29
CA GLN A 171 25.50 7.98 -8.56
C GLN A 171 25.14 9.27 -9.30
N THR A 172 24.18 9.23 -10.22
CA THR A 172 23.67 10.41 -10.90
C THR A 172 23.08 11.41 -9.92
N VAL A 173 22.23 10.95 -8.98
CA VAL A 173 21.69 11.80 -7.92
C VAL A 173 22.81 12.37 -7.03
N GLN A 174 23.79 11.56 -6.66
CA GLN A 174 24.94 12.02 -5.86
C GLN A 174 25.70 13.15 -6.58
N MET A 175 25.95 13.01 -7.89
CA MET A 175 26.62 14.03 -8.68
C MET A 175 25.81 15.32 -8.77
N GLN A 176 24.48 15.23 -8.86
CA GLN A 176 23.60 16.40 -8.83
C GLN A 176 23.67 17.14 -7.49
N LEU A 177 23.58 16.43 -6.38
CA LEU A 177 23.71 17.02 -5.04
C LEU A 177 25.09 17.67 -4.83
N ALA A 178 26.15 17.05 -5.35
CA ALA A 178 27.50 17.62 -5.28
C ALA A 178 27.63 18.88 -6.16
N ALA A 179 27.01 18.90 -7.33
CA ALA A 179 26.98 20.08 -8.18
C ALA A 179 26.24 21.26 -7.51
N GLU A 180 25.12 20.99 -6.84
CA GLU A 180 24.39 22.01 -6.07
C GLU A 180 25.20 22.54 -4.87
N LEU A 181 25.99 21.68 -4.20
CA LEU A 181 26.91 22.12 -3.15
C LEU A 181 28.01 23.04 -3.69
N ASP A 182 28.58 22.71 -4.84
CA ASP A 182 29.60 23.53 -5.49
C ASP A 182 29.01 24.87 -5.95
N GLU A 183 27.85 24.84 -6.61
CA GLU A 183 27.17 26.03 -7.11
C GLU A 183 26.79 27.01 -5.98
N TYR A 184 26.11 26.52 -4.95
CA TYR A 184 25.56 27.37 -3.90
C TYR A 184 26.56 27.68 -2.79
N TYR A 185 27.41 26.72 -2.42
CA TYR A 185 28.32 26.86 -1.29
C TYR A 185 29.80 26.90 -1.68
N GLY A 186 30.15 26.60 -2.93
CA GLY A 186 31.53 26.50 -3.38
C GLY A 186 32.28 25.34 -2.75
N ILE A 187 31.57 24.27 -2.39
CA ILE A 187 32.12 23.11 -1.68
C ILE A 187 32.34 21.98 -2.70
N ASN A 188 33.59 21.58 -2.88
CA ASN A 188 33.95 20.45 -3.75
C ASN A 188 34.05 19.12 -2.99
N GLU A 189 34.26 18.02 -3.72
CA GLU A 189 34.32 16.66 -3.17
C GLU A 189 35.30 16.49 -2.00
N ASN A 190 36.50 17.11 -2.07
CA ASN A 190 37.47 17.00 -0.98
C ASN A 190 36.98 17.70 0.29
N GLU A 191 36.28 18.83 0.15
CA GLU A 191 35.72 19.56 1.29
C GLU A 191 34.54 18.81 1.90
N ILE A 192 33.73 18.13 1.08
CA ILE A 192 32.67 17.23 1.55
C ILE A 192 33.27 16.11 2.40
N GLU A 193 34.36 15.48 1.95
CA GLU A 193 35.06 14.44 2.72
C GLU A 193 35.64 14.98 4.03
N GLN A 194 36.24 16.17 3.99
CA GLN A 194 36.75 16.82 5.20
C GLN A 194 35.63 17.07 6.21
N LEU A 195 34.52 17.67 5.79
CA LEU A 195 33.34 17.93 6.63
C LEU A 195 32.77 16.65 7.23
N ALA A 196 32.72 15.57 6.45
CA ALA A 196 32.25 14.26 6.93
C ALA A 196 33.16 13.65 8.01
N SER A 197 34.46 13.95 7.98
CA SER A 197 35.45 13.46 8.94
C SER A 197 35.56 14.28 10.22
N MET A 198 34.96 15.48 10.26
CA MET A 198 35.02 16.36 11.42
C MET A 198 34.20 15.82 12.59
N ASN A 199 34.62 16.16 13.81
CA ASN A 199 33.77 15.95 14.98
C ASN A 199 32.54 16.87 14.92
N GLU A 200 31.47 16.48 15.60
CA GLU A 200 30.16 17.13 15.51
C GLU A 200 30.18 18.64 15.80
N THR A 201 30.89 19.06 16.85
CA THR A 201 30.97 20.48 17.23
C THR A 201 31.72 21.30 16.18
N VAL A 202 32.90 20.85 15.77
CA VAL A 202 33.70 21.55 14.75
C VAL A 202 32.96 21.59 13.41
N ARG A 203 32.26 20.50 13.06
CA ARG A 203 31.45 20.44 11.83
C ARG A 203 30.33 21.46 11.87
N ALA A 204 29.59 21.57 12.98
CA ALA A 204 28.51 22.53 13.13
C ALA A 204 29.01 23.97 12.97
N ASP A 205 30.09 24.34 13.65
CA ASP A 205 30.68 25.69 13.55
C ASP A 205 31.15 25.99 12.11
N THR A 206 31.76 25.01 11.44
CA THR A 206 32.23 25.13 10.05
C THR A 206 31.05 25.31 9.08
N ILE A 207 29.96 24.56 9.27
CA ILE A 207 28.74 24.67 8.46
C ILE A 207 28.11 26.06 8.60
N THR A 208 28.04 26.58 9.82
CA THR A 208 27.54 27.95 10.08
C THR A 208 28.39 28.98 9.33
N GLU A 209 29.72 28.86 9.36
CA GLU A 209 30.60 29.77 8.64
C GLU A 209 30.41 29.67 7.11
N LEU A 210 30.43 28.45 6.55
CA LEU A 210 30.25 28.21 5.11
C LEU A 210 28.91 28.75 4.61
N ALA A 211 27.83 28.51 5.36
CA ALA A 211 26.50 29.01 5.02
C ALA A 211 26.42 30.54 5.02
N GLN A 212 27.09 31.21 5.96
CA GLN A 212 27.17 32.68 5.99
C GLN A 212 27.96 33.24 4.80
N GLN A 213 29.06 32.59 4.42
CA GLN A 213 29.87 32.98 3.27
C GLN A 213 29.15 32.74 1.93
N ALA A 214 28.32 31.69 1.85
CA ALA A 214 27.54 31.31 0.67
C ALA A 214 26.34 32.23 0.42
N LYS A 215 25.77 32.84 1.48
CA LYS A 215 24.59 33.73 1.41
C LYS A 215 24.55 34.71 0.23
N PRO A 216 25.60 35.51 -0.09
CA PRO A 216 25.59 36.39 -1.26
C PRO A 216 25.46 35.62 -2.58
N ARG A 217 26.22 34.53 -2.76
CA ARG A 217 26.18 33.71 -3.99
C ARG A 217 24.80 33.10 -4.21
N ILE A 218 24.22 32.55 -3.14
CA ILE A 218 22.88 31.98 -3.18
C ILE A 218 21.86 33.06 -3.53
N LYS A 219 21.95 34.25 -2.92
CA LYS A 219 21.04 35.36 -3.26
C LYS A 219 21.13 35.79 -4.72
N ASP A 220 22.33 35.82 -5.29
CA ASP A 220 22.53 36.18 -6.69
C ASP A 220 21.96 35.11 -7.63
N ALA A 221 22.19 33.83 -7.36
CA ALA A 221 21.64 32.70 -8.12
C ALA A 221 20.09 32.73 -8.16
N ILE A 222 19.45 33.01 -7.03
CA ILE A 222 17.98 33.16 -6.94
C ILE A 222 17.48 34.28 -7.85
N GLN A 223 18.17 35.42 -7.86
CA GLN A 223 17.72 36.59 -8.62
C GLN A 223 17.83 36.37 -10.12
N GLU A 224 18.82 35.61 -10.56
CA GLU A 224 19.00 35.22 -11.97
C GLU A 224 17.87 34.29 -12.43
N ASP A 225 17.51 33.28 -11.63
CA ASP A 225 16.40 32.36 -11.93
C ASP A 225 15.02 33.06 -11.96
N LEU A 226 14.83 34.09 -11.14
CA LEU A 226 13.57 34.86 -11.10
C LEU A 226 13.43 35.88 -12.25
N ASN A 227 14.51 36.18 -12.98
CA ASN A 227 14.51 37.16 -14.08
C ASN A 227 15.35 36.68 -15.28
N PRO A 228 14.91 35.60 -15.96
CA PRO A 228 15.64 34.93 -17.04
C PRO A 228 15.75 35.74 -18.34
#